data_AF-A0A1V5J0S8-F1
#
_entry.id   AF-A0A1V5J0S8-F1
#
_cell.length_a   1.000
_cell.length_b   1.000
_cell.length_c   1.000
_cell.angle_alpha   90.00
_cell.angle_beta   90.00
_cell.angle_gamma   90.00
#
_symmetry.space_group_name_H-M   'P 1'
#
loop_
_entity.id
_entity.type
_entity.pdbx_description
1 polymer ?
#
loop_
_entity_poly.entity_id
_entity_poly.type
_entity_poly.pdbx_seq_one_letter_code
_entity_poly.pdbx_strand_id
1 'polypeptide(L)'
;MFVIWKLLGSQENYETSYRCVAYLTVLAPIAAILGIIPYGGTVLNALIGLFFIVTASIHVHNIPAKKAWLVFGIIFALLAIMQIRAEYKVRNFTPSTEEVRKKMEELNKQYREQLEEAKKQIEKAE
;
A
#
# COMPACT_ATOMS: atom_id res chain seq x y z
N MET A 1 -9.49 11.88 1.15
CA MET A 1 -10.87 11.84 1.69
C MET A 1 -11.63 13.15 1.51
N PHE A 2 -11.14 14.30 2.02
CA PHE A 2 -11.83 15.60 1.87
C PHE A 2 -12.33 15.90 0.44
N VAL A 3 -11.46 15.81 -0.56
CA VAL A 3 -11.82 16.08 -1.96
C VAL A 3 -12.93 15.15 -2.46
N ILE A 4 -12.86 13.86 -2.11
CA ILE A 4 -13.86 12.86 -2.52
C ILE A 4 -15.22 13.23 -1.90
N TRP A 5 -15.27 13.52 -0.61
CA TRP A 5 -16.51 13.94 0.04
C TRP A 5 -17.06 15.26 -0.50
N LYS A 6 -16.20 16.23 -0.86
CA LYS A 6 -16.63 17.46 -1.53
C LYS A 6 -17.27 17.18 -2.90
N LEU A 7 -16.65 16.34 -3.72
CA LEU A 7 -17.21 15.93 -5.01
C LEU A 7 -18.54 15.17 -4.87
N LEU A 8 -18.73 14.45 -3.76
CA LEU A 8 -19.98 13.76 -3.44
C LEU A 8 -21.07 14.68 -2.86
N GLY A 9 -20.77 15.97 -2.67
CA GLY A 9 -21.73 16.99 -2.24
C GLY A 9 -21.67 17.35 -0.75
N SER A 10 -20.63 16.93 -0.02
CA SER A 10 -20.52 17.25 1.40
C SER A 10 -20.31 18.75 1.65
N GLN A 11 -21.05 19.29 2.61
CA GLN A 11 -20.92 20.69 3.05
C GLN A 11 -19.83 20.88 4.12
N GLU A 12 -19.35 19.79 4.71
CA GLU A 12 -18.32 19.81 5.76
C GLU A 12 -16.98 20.40 5.30
N ASN A 13 -16.21 20.89 6.27
CA ASN A 13 -14.89 21.47 6.03
C ASN A 13 -13.79 20.39 6.04
N TYR A 14 -12.55 20.84 5.78
CA TYR A 14 -11.38 19.96 5.79
C TYR A 14 -11.15 19.35 7.17
N GLU A 15 -11.32 20.11 8.24
CA GLU A 15 -11.08 19.66 9.61
C GLU A 15 -11.99 18.48 9.99
N THR A 16 -13.30 18.58 9.72
CA THR A 16 -14.25 17.47 9.92
C THR A 16 -13.79 16.23 9.17
N SER A 17 -13.46 16.40 7.89
CA SER A 17 -13.01 15.30 7.03
C SER A 17 -11.71 14.67 7.54
N TYR A 18 -10.77 15.48 8.00
CA TYR A 18 -9.50 15.03 8.55
C TYR A 18 -9.70 14.24 9.83
N ARG A 19 -10.52 14.75 10.77
CA ARG A 19 -10.86 14.07 12.02
C ARG A 19 -11.48 12.70 11.78
N CYS A 20 -12.41 12.57 10.84
CA CYS A 20 -13.01 11.28 10.49
C CYS A 20 -11.96 10.25 10.08
N VAL A 21 -10.95 10.64 9.30
CA VAL A 21 -9.87 9.73 8.88
C VAL A 21 -8.88 9.47 10.01
N ALA A 22 -8.51 10.51 10.77
CA ALA A 22 -7.60 10.40 11.90
C ALA A 22 -8.14 9.43 12.95
N TYR A 23 -9.44 9.45 13.24
CA TYR A 23 -10.03 8.51 14.20
C TYR A 23 -9.98 7.05 13.73
N LEU A 24 -9.85 6.77 12.44
CA LEU A 24 -9.66 5.40 11.95
C LEU A 24 -8.29 4.82 12.31
N THR A 25 -7.31 5.63 12.71
CA THR A 25 -6.01 5.09 13.14
C THR A 25 -6.12 4.26 14.42
N VAL A 26 -7.21 4.39 15.17
CA VAL A 26 -7.52 3.51 16.31
C VAL A 26 -7.65 2.04 15.89
N LEU A 27 -7.90 1.78 14.61
CA LEU A 27 -7.98 0.43 14.04
C LEU A 27 -6.61 -0.19 13.75
N ALA A 28 -5.51 0.57 13.84
CA ALA A 28 -4.16 0.07 13.57
C ALA A 28 -3.79 -1.23 14.34
N PRO A 29 -4.04 -1.38 15.65
CA PRO A 29 -3.77 -2.62 16.36
C PRO A 29 -4.61 -3.81 15.82
N ILE A 30 -5.88 -3.57 15.50
CA ILE A 30 -6.75 -4.59 14.89
C ILE A 30 -6.17 -4.98 13.53
N ALA A 31 -5.73 -4.00 12.76
CA ALA A 31 -5.15 -4.23 11.45
C ALA A 31 -3.85 -5.03 11.49
N ALA A 32 -3.00 -4.78 12.48
CA ALA A 32 -1.78 -5.53 12.71
C ALA A 32 -2.06 -7.01 13.01
N ILE A 33 -3.06 -7.28 13.87
CA ILE A 33 -3.46 -8.67 14.21
C ILE A 33 -4.01 -9.38 12.97
N LEU A 34 -4.91 -8.72 12.22
CA LEU A 34 -5.49 -9.32 11.03
C LEU A 34 -4.45 -9.59 9.94
N GLY A 35 -3.41 -8.74 9.83
CA GLY A 35 -2.32 -8.91 8.86
C GLY A 35 -1.50 -10.20 8.98
N ILE A 36 -1.65 -10.94 10.08
CA ILE A 36 -1.04 -12.27 10.25
C ILE A 36 -1.68 -13.28 9.28
N ILE A 37 -2.97 -13.13 8.98
CA ILE A 37 -3.74 -14.04 8.12
C ILE A 37 -3.48 -13.70 6.65
N PRO A 38 -2.82 -14.57 5.86
CA PRO A 38 -2.51 -14.28 4.47
C PRO A 38 -3.78 -14.05 3.65
N TYR A 39 -3.80 -12.97 2.86
CA TYR A 39 -4.90 -12.54 1.99
C TYR A 39 -6.21 -12.18 2.73
N GLY A 40 -6.72 -13.06 3.58
CA GLY A 40 -7.94 -12.85 4.37
C GLY A 40 -7.82 -11.68 5.33
N GLY A 41 -6.65 -11.49 5.95
CA GLY A 41 -6.35 -10.35 6.80
C GLY A 41 -6.46 -9.02 6.06
N THR A 42 -5.86 -8.95 4.87
CA THR A 42 -5.91 -7.78 3.99
C THR A 42 -7.33 -7.44 3.57
N VAL A 43 -8.12 -8.44 3.17
CA VAL A 43 -9.53 -8.25 2.78
C VAL A 43 -10.36 -7.77 3.95
N LEU A 44 -10.23 -8.41 5.12
CA LEU A 44 -11.03 -8.06 6.30
C LEU A 44 -10.69 -6.65 6.82
N ASN A 45 -9.41 -6.29 6.87
CA ASN A 45 -8.96 -4.94 7.21
C ASN A 45 -9.58 -3.88 6.30
N ALA A 46 -9.54 -4.14 5.00
CA ALA A 46 -10.08 -3.21 4.04
C ALA A 46 -11.61 -3.11 4.17
N LEU A 47 -12.34 -4.21 4.45
CA LEU A 47 -13.79 -4.20 4.66
C LEU A 47 -14.18 -3.39 5.90
N ILE A 48 -13.44 -3.51 6.99
CA ILE A 48 -13.64 -2.70 8.21
C ILE A 48 -13.44 -1.22 7.87
N GLY A 49 -12.35 -0.87 7.18
CA GLY A 49 -12.09 0.49 6.74
C GLY A 49 -13.20 1.06 5.85
N LEU A 50 -13.68 0.26 4.87
CA LEU A 50 -14.80 0.63 4.00
C LEU A 50 -16.05 0.93 4.83
N PHE A 51 -16.41 0.05 5.75
CA PHE A 51 -17.57 0.21 6.62
C PHE A 51 -17.54 1.55 7.37
N PHE A 52 -16.43 1.88 8.02
CA PHE A 52 -16.33 3.15 8.75
C PHE A 52 -16.32 4.38 7.84
N ILE A 53 -15.65 4.32 6.69
CA ILE A 53 -15.65 5.42 5.72
C ILE A 53 -17.05 5.67 5.17
N VAL A 54 -17.78 4.62 4.81
CA VAL A 54 -19.18 4.75 4.35
C VAL A 54 -20.06 5.28 5.49
N THR A 55 -19.86 4.80 6.71
CA THR A 55 -20.61 5.29 7.89
C THR A 55 -20.38 6.78 8.12
N ALA A 56 -19.13 7.26 8.07
CA ALA A 56 -18.80 8.68 8.16
C ALA A 56 -19.39 9.48 6.98
N SER A 57 -19.37 8.90 5.78
CA SER A 57 -19.97 9.52 4.59
C SER A 57 -21.46 9.80 4.79
N ILE A 58 -22.19 8.84 5.37
CA ILE A 58 -23.64 8.94 5.57
C ILE A 58 -23.96 9.87 6.74
N HIS A 59 -23.35 9.65 7.91
CA HIS A 59 -23.80 10.27 9.14
C HIS A 59 -23.13 11.62 9.44
N VAL A 60 -21.89 11.83 8.99
CA VAL A 60 -21.16 13.08 9.21
C VAL A 60 -21.25 13.98 7.98
N HIS A 61 -21.03 13.40 6.80
CA HIS A 61 -21.01 14.17 5.55
C HIS A 61 -22.37 14.28 4.86
N ASN A 62 -23.42 13.65 5.43
CA ASN A 62 -24.80 13.63 4.95
C ASN A 62 -24.95 13.20 3.48
N ILE A 63 -24.12 12.24 3.06
CA ILE A 63 -24.14 11.70 1.70
C ILE A 63 -25.17 10.56 1.64
N PRO A 64 -26.06 10.52 0.62
CA PRO A 64 -27.02 9.43 0.47
C PRO A 64 -26.34 8.05 0.44
N ALA A 65 -26.86 7.11 1.22
CA ALA A 65 -26.25 5.79 1.42
C ALA A 65 -25.91 5.06 0.10
N LYS A 66 -26.84 5.09 -0.88
CA LYS A 66 -26.62 4.48 -2.20
C LYS A 66 -25.39 5.07 -2.92
N LYS A 67 -25.20 6.39 -2.85
CA LYS A 67 -24.05 7.07 -3.46
C LYS A 67 -22.75 6.72 -2.73
N ALA A 68 -22.78 6.74 -1.40
CA ALA A 68 -21.61 6.43 -0.58
C ALA A 68 -21.11 4.99 -0.83
N TRP A 69 -22.01 4.00 -0.74
CA TRP A 69 -21.67 2.60 -1.01
C TRP A 69 -21.16 2.37 -2.43
N LEU A 70 -21.77 3.00 -3.44
CA LEU A 70 -21.33 2.84 -4.83
C LEU A 70 -19.90 3.37 -5.03
N VAL A 71 -19.64 4.62 -4.63
CA VAL A 71 -18.35 5.28 -4.89
C VAL A 71 -17.24 4.63 -4.07
N PHE A 72 -17.43 4.48 -2.76
CA PHE A 72 -16.41 3.88 -1.90
C PHE A 72 -16.27 2.38 -2.14
N GLY A 73 -17.34 1.68 -2.54
CA GLY A 73 -17.27 0.27 -2.94
C GLY A 73 -16.40 0.06 -4.18
N ILE A 74 -16.53 0.92 -5.21
CA ILE A 74 -15.67 0.86 -6.41
C ILE A 74 -14.22 1.16 -6.04
N ILE A 75 -13.96 2.23 -5.28
CA ILE A 75 -12.60 2.58 -4.84
C ILE A 75 -12.00 1.43 -4.04
N PHE A 76 -12.77 0.87 -3.11
CA PHE A 76 -12.36 -0.28 -2.31
C PHE A 76 -12.01 -1.48 -3.19
N ALA A 77 -12.86 -1.85 -4.16
CA ALA A 77 -12.61 -3.01 -5.01
C ALA A 77 -11.30 -2.86 -5.79
N LEU A 78 -11.03 -1.67 -6.34
CA LEU A 78 -9.78 -1.38 -7.06
C LEU A 78 -8.55 -1.52 -6.15
N LEU A 79 -8.61 -0.90 -4.96
CA LEU A 79 -7.51 -0.94 -4.00
C LEU A 79 -7.28 -2.36 -3.45
N ALA A 80 -8.36 -3.11 -3.17
CA ALA A 80 -8.28 -4.49 -2.68
C ALA A 80 -7.59 -5.40 -3.69
N ILE A 81 -7.93 -5.31 -4.98
CA ILE A 81 -7.26 -6.07 -6.04
C ILE A 81 -5.77 -5.74 -6.11
N MET A 82 -5.42 -4.44 -6.04
CA MET A 82 -4.02 -4.01 -6.04
C MET A 82 -3.26 -4.56 -4.84
N GLN A 83 -3.84 -4.46 -3.63
CA GLN A 83 -3.21 -4.94 -2.40
C GLN A 83 -3.03 -6.45 -2.39
N ILE A 84 -4.03 -7.23 -2.81
CA ILE A 84 -3.93 -8.70 -2.90
C ILE A 84 -2.84 -9.09 -3.89
N ARG A 85 -2.74 -8.41 -5.04
CA ARG A 85 -1.66 -8.65 -6.01
C ARG A 85 -0.28 -8.33 -5.43
N ALA A 86 -0.16 -7.22 -4.71
CA ALA A 86 1.08 -6.84 -4.04
C ALA A 86 1.48 -7.87 -2.98
N GLU A 87 0.53 -8.33 -2.16
CA GLU A 87 0.74 -9.36 -1.15
C GLU A 87 1.13 -10.70 -1.80
N TYR A 88 0.43 -11.11 -2.87
CA TYR A 88 0.77 -12.31 -3.63
C TYR A 88 2.19 -12.23 -4.18
N LYS A 89 2.59 -11.07 -4.73
CA LYS A 89 3.96 -10.85 -5.19
C LYS A 89 4.93 -10.96 -4.02
N VAL A 90 4.76 -10.22 -2.93
CA VAL A 90 5.70 -10.27 -1.80
C VAL A 90 5.88 -11.68 -1.24
N ARG A 91 4.78 -12.44 -1.11
CA ARG A 91 4.83 -13.79 -0.54
C ARG A 91 5.43 -14.84 -1.49
N ASN A 92 5.21 -14.72 -2.80
CA ASN A 92 5.77 -15.65 -3.79
C ASN A 92 7.12 -15.17 -4.37
N PHE A 93 7.46 -13.90 -4.21
CA PHE A 93 8.72 -13.28 -4.60
C PHE A 93 9.68 -13.23 -3.41
N THR A 94 9.77 -14.35 -2.69
CA THR A 94 10.97 -14.61 -1.90
C THR A 94 11.99 -15.12 -2.92
N PRO A 95 12.95 -14.29 -3.41
CA PRO A 95 13.95 -14.79 -4.34
C PRO A 95 14.59 -16.01 -3.68
N SER A 96 14.67 -17.12 -4.41
CA SER A 96 15.25 -18.33 -3.81
C SER A 96 16.66 -17.98 -3.34
N THR A 97 17.11 -18.60 -2.24
CA THR A 97 18.46 -18.35 -1.71
C THR A 97 19.54 -18.55 -2.79
N GLU A 98 19.26 -19.43 -3.77
CA GLU A 98 20.05 -19.64 -4.99
C GLU A 98 20.07 -18.44 -5.94
N GLU A 99 18.93 -17.80 -6.21
CA GLU A 99 18.85 -16.61 -7.06
C GLU A 99 19.55 -15.41 -6.43
N VAL A 100 19.41 -15.23 -5.11
CA VAL A 100 20.14 -14.20 -4.35
C VAL A 100 21.63 -14.47 -4.41
N ARG A 101 22.05 -15.72 -4.22
CA ARG A 101 23.45 -16.14 -4.30
C ARG A 101 24.04 -15.85 -5.69
N LYS A 102 23.35 -16.25 -6.76
CA LYS A 102 23.80 -16.00 -8.14
C LYS A 102 23.93 -14.51 -8.46
N LYS A 103 22.94 -13.69 -8.08
CA LYS A 103 23.04 -12.23 -8.26
C LYS A 103 24.19 -11.60 -7.47
N MET A 104 24.44 -12.09 -6.26
CA MET A 104 25.59 -11.64 -5.45
C MET A 104 26.94 -12.06 -6.06
N GLU A 105 27.05 -13.28 -6.58
CA GLU A 105 28.25 -13.75 -7.29
C GLU A 105 28.52 -12.91 -8.55
N GLU A 106 27.48 -12.61 -9.34
CA GLU A 106 27.57 -11.81 -10.55
C GLU A 106 27.95 -10.34 -10.26
N LEU A 107 27.34 -9.74 -9.24
CA LEU A 107 27.69 -8.39 -8.77
C LEU A 107 29.14 -8.32 -8.27
N ASN A 108 29.59 -9.31 -7.50
CA ASN A 108 30.97 -9.39 -7.03
C ASN A 108 31.96 -9.53 -8.19
N LYS A 109 31.59 -10.26 -9.25
CA LYS A 109 32.42 -10.41 -10.45
C LYS A 109 32.54 -9.08 -11.19
N GLN A 110 31.44 -8.38 -11.43
CA GLN A 110 31.45 -7.05 -12.06
C GLN A 110 32.29 -6.05 -11.26
N TYR A 111 32.17 -6.06 -9.93
CA TYR A 111 32.94 -5.14 -9.09
C TYR A 111 34.46 -5.41 -9.17
N ARG A 112 34.86 -6.69 -9.22
CA ARG A 112 36.27 -7.07 -9.44
C ARG A 112 36.77 -6.63 -10.80
N GLU A 113 35.98 -6.83 -11.86
CA GLU A 113 36.34 -6.41 -13.22
C GLU A 113 36.52 -4.89 -13.30
N GLN A 114 35.62 -4.11 -12.71
CA GLN A 114 35.74 -2.64 -12.63
C GLN A 114 36.98 -2.20 -11.85
N LEU A 115 37.30 -2.84 -10.72
CA LEU A 115 38.50 -2.54 -9.95
C LEU A 115 39.79 -2.84 -10.73
N GLU A 116 39.82 -3.96 -11.46
CA GLU A 116 40.97 -4.34 -12.29
C GLU A 116 41.12 -3.41 -13.52
N GLU A 117 40.02 -2.99 -14.14
CA GLU A 117 40.06 -1.96 -15.20
C GLU A 117 40.55 -0.61 -14.67
N ALA A 118 40.07 -0.17 -13.51
CA ALA A 118 40.51 1.07 -12.89
C ALA A 118 42.01 1.04 -12.56
N LYS A 119 42.52 -0.06 -12.01
CA LYS A 119 43.96 -0.24 -11.78
C LYS A 119 44.77 -0.15 -13.07
N LYS A 120 44.34 -0.84 -14.14
CA LYS A 120 45.01 -0.79 -15.45
C LYS A 120 44.99 0.59 -16.10
N GLN A 121 43.97 1.40 -15.83
CA GLN A 121 43.92 2.79 -16.30
C GLN A 121 44.89 3.68 -15.52
N ILE A 122 44.99 3.49 -14.20
CA ILE A 122 45.95 4.21 -13.34
C ILE A 122 47.39 3.88 -13.75
N GLU A 123 47.71 2.59 -13.94
CA GLU A 123 49.05 2.13 -14.33
C GLU A 123 49.48 2.59 -15.73
N LYS A 124 48.52 2.88 -16.62
CA LYS A 124 48.78 3.47 -17.95
C LYS A 124 48.93 4.99 -17.93
N ALA A 125 48.55 5.64 -16.83
CA ALA A 125 48.62 7.09 -16.66
C ALA A 125 49.88 7.56 -15.90
N GLU A 126 50.63 6.62 -15.30
CA GLU A 126 52.03 6.80 -14.84
C GLU A 126 53.04 6.54 -15.97
#